data_AF-A0A4U2DEC8-F1
#
_entry.id   AF-A0A4U2DEC8-F1
#
_cell.length_a   1.000
_cell.length_b   1.000
_cell.length_c   1.000
_cell.angle_alpha   90.00
_cell.angle_beta   90.00
_cell.angle_gamma   90.00
#
_symmetry.space_group_name_H-M   'P 1'
#
loop_
_entity.id
_entity.type
_entity.pdbx_description
1 polymer ?
#
loop_
_entity_poly.entity_id
_entity_poly.type
_entity_poly.pdbx_seq_one_letter_code
_entity_poly.pdbx_strand_id
1 'polypeptide(L)'
;ESLCEFELFGRESLEEFVNEYIVDVINHRDSYRKMGIEGPSSFILYGPPGCGKTYAAEKLVNHLGWPVFKVDSASVASPYIHETSKKISEVFNEAMRCSPSVILIDEMESYTSN
;
A
#
# COMPACT_ATOMS: atom_id res chain seq x y z
N GLU A 1 12.30 -11.56 10.59
CA GLU A 1 11.68 -12.85 10.24
C GLU A 1 11.35 -12.82 8.75
N SER A 2 11.48 -13.94 8.06
CA SER A 2 11.06 -14.05 6.65
C SER A 2 9.55 -14.11 6.58
N LEU A 3 8.93 -13.33 5.71
CA LEU A 3 7.51 -13.44 5.37
C LEU A 3 7.27 -14.77 4.66
N CYS A 4 6.17 -15.45 5.02
CA CYS A 4 5.70 -16.60 4.26
C CYS A 4 5.10 -16.15 2.92
N GLU A 5 4.75 -17.11 2.07
CA GLU A 5 4.07 -16.83 0.82
C GLU A 5 2.69 -16.18 1.09
N PHE A 6 2.34 -15.20 0.26
CA PHE A 6 1.03 -14.56 0.26
C PHE A 6 0.05 -15.42 -0.53
N GLU A 7 -1.17 -15.59 0.00
CA GLU A 7 -2.23 -16.38 -0.63
C GLU A 7 -3.48 -15.52 -0.85
N LEU A 8 -4.04 -15.57 -2.06
CA LEU A 8 -5.27 -14.88 -2.44
C LEU A 8 -6.09 -15.71 -3.44
N PHE A 9 -6.92 -16.59 -2.91
CA PHE A 9 -7.76 -17.50 -3.69
C PHE A 9 -8.58 -16.80 -4.80
N GLY A 10 -8.52 -17.37 -6.00
CA GLY A 10 -9.25 -16.88 -7.17
C GLY A 10 -8.64 -15.63 -7.81
N ARG A 11 -7.44 -15.22 -7.38
CA ARG A 11 -6.70 -14.04 -7.88
C ARG A 11 -5.22 -14.36 -8.13
N GLU A 12 -4.95 -15.47 -8.82
CA GLU A 12 -3.61 -16.01 -9.09
C GLU A 12 -2.62 -14.93 -9.59
N SER A 13 -3.00 -14.11 -10.57
CA SER A 13 -2.09 -13.07 -11.09
C SER A 13 -1.73 -11.99 -10.06
N LEU A 14 -2.63 -11.67 -9.12
CA LEU A 14 -2.33 -10.73 -8.04
C LEU A 14 -1.50 -11.39 -6.94
N GLU A 15 -1.77 -12.65 -6.65
CA GLU A 15 -0.99 -13.47 -5.73
C GLU A 15 0.48 -13.56 -6.19
N GLU A 16 0.70 -13.96 -7.44
CA GLU A 16 2.02 -14.02 -8.09
C GLU A 16 2.73 -12.67 -8.03
N PHE A 17 2.03 -11.59 -8.41
CA PHE A 17 2.59 -10.24 -8.36
C PHE A 17 3.04 -9.83 -6.94
N VAL A 18 2.22 -10.10 -5.93
CA VAL A 18 2.58 -9.77 -4.54
C VAL A 18 3.80 -10.58 -4.10
N ASN A 19 3.83 -11.88 -4.41
CA ASN A 19 4.94 -12.74 -4.02
C ASN A 19 6.26 -12.32 -4.69
N GLU A 20 6.23 -12.05 -5.99
CA GLU A 20 7.43 -11.70 -6.77
C GLU A 20 7.95 -10.28 -6.48
N TYR A 21 7.06 -9.29 -6.34
CA TYR A 21 7.47 -7.89 -6.26
C TYR A 21 7.45 -7.30 -4.85
N ILE A 22 6.80 -7.98 -3.89
CA ILE A 22 6.68 -7.49 -2.51
C ILE A 22 7.35 -8.46 -1.54
N VAL A 23 6.87 -9.70 -1.46
CA VAL A 23 7.36 -10.69 -0.48
C VAL A 23 8.84 -11.01 -0.74
N ASP A 24 9.22 -11.28 -1.99
CA ASP A 24 10.61 -11.58 -2.35
C ASP A 24 11.56 -10.41 -2.02
N VAL A 25 11.17 -9.18 -2.36
CA VAL A 25 11.97 -7.98 -2.08
C VAL A 25 12.17 -7.77 -0.58
N ILE A 26 11.15 -8.05 0.23
CA ILE A 26 11.24 -7.96 1.69
C ILE A 26 12.15 -9.05 2.26
N ASN A 27 11.99 -10.29 1.78
CA ASN A 27 12.78 -11.44 2.23
C ASN A 27 14.26 -11.35 1.82
N HIS A 28 14.56 -10.74 0.68
CA HIS A 28 15.91 -10.62 0.12
C HIS A 28 16.45 -9.18 0.13
N ARG A 29 16.03 -8.36 1.11
CA ARG A 29 16.33 -6.92 1.19
C ARG A 29 17.80 -6.56 0.98
N ASP A 30 18.73 -7.34 1.54
CA ASP A 30 20.17 -7.07 1.43
C ASP A 30 20.71 -7.25 0.00
N SER A 31 20.14 -8.18 -0.77
CA SER A 31 20.48 -8.38 -2.19
C SER A 31 19.96 -7.23 -3.04
N TYR A 32 18.69 -6.84 -2.84
CA TYR A 32 18.06 -5.73 -3.53
C TYR A 32 18.74 -4.39 -3.24
N ARG A 33 19.17 -4.14 -2.00
CA ARG A 33 19.93 -2.94 -1.63
C ARG A 33 21.25 -2.79 -2.36
N LYS A 34 21.97 -3.89 -2.61
CA LYS A 34 23.22 -3.87 -3.40
C LYS A 34 22.97 -3.48 -4.86
N MET A 35 21.75 -3.67 -5.34
CA MET A 35 21.30 -3.27 -6.67
C MET A 35 20.67 -1.86 -6.70
N GLY A 36 20.66 -1.15 -5.57
CA GLY A 36 20.06 0.18 -5.45
C GLY A 36 18.54 0.19 -5.24
N ILE A 37 17.94 -0.96 -4.92
CA ILE A 37 16.50 -1.09 -4.64
C ILE A 37 16.30 -1.07 -3.12
N GLU A 38 15.66 -0.02 -2.60
CA GLU A 38 15.53 0.20 -1.14
C GLU A 38 14.40 -0.62 -0.48
N GLY A 39 13.41 -1.02 -1.28
CA GLY A 39 12.24 -1.76 -0.85
C GLY A 39 11.26 -2.02 -2.01
N PRO A 40 10.11 -2.65 -1.73
CA PRO A 40 9.09 -2.90 -2.74
C PRO A 40 8.50 -1.60 -3.29
N SER A 41 8.14 -1.62 -4.58
CA SER A 41 7.54 -0.47 -5.25
C SER A 41 6.07 -0.28 -4.84
N SER A 42 5.57 0.95 -4.86
CA SER A 42 4.14 1.21 -4.73
C SER A 42 3.37 0.65 -5.94
N PHE A 43 2.18 0.10 -5.71
CA PHE A 43 1.31 -0.40 -6.77
C PHE A 43 -0.13 0.08 -6.55
N ILE A 44 -0.96 -0.03 -7.59
CA ILE A 44 -2.36 0.40 -7.58
C ILE A 44 -3.24 -0.79 -7.95
N LEU A 45 -4.33 -0.99 -7.21
CA LEU A 45 -5.38 -1.94 -7.57
C LEU A 45 -6.47 -1.19 -8.33
N TYR A 46 -6.68 -1.53 -9.61
CA TYR A 46 -7.67 -0.92 -10.48
C TYR A 46 -8.65 -1.97 -11.01
N GLY A 47 -9.92 -1.58 -11.21
CA GLY A 47 -10.94 -2.40 -11.83
C GLY A 47 -12.36 -1.97 -11.46
N PRO A 48 -13.41 -2.64 -11.97
CA PRO A 48 -14.80 -2.31 -11.65
C PRO A 48 -15.13 -2.37 -10.14
N PRO A 49 -16.17 -1.66 -9.68
CA PRO A 49 -16.66 -1.82 -8.31
C PRO A 49 -17.11 -3.27 -8.06
N GLY A 50 -16.90 -3.77 -6.84
CA GLY A 50 -17.26 -5.14 -6.47
C GLY A 50 -16.23 -6.23 -6.83
N CYS A 51 -15.08 -5.89 -7.43
CA CYS A 51 -14.02 -6.87 -7.72
C CYS A 51 -13.16 -7.27 -6.50
N GLY A 52 -13.45 -6.77 -5.30
CA GLY A 52 -12.73 -7.14 -4.07
C GLY A 52 -11.37 -6.45 -3.90
N LYS A 53 -11.17 -5.27 -4.49
CA LYS A 53 -9.91 -4.50 -4.38
C LYS A 53 -9.58 -4.15 -2.93
N THR A 54 -10.54 -3.59 -2.19
CA THR A 54 -10.41 -3.27 -0.75
C THR A 54 -10.06 -4.52 0.06
N TYR A 55 -10.75 -5.64 -0.20
CA TYR A 55 -10.44 -6.92 0.46
C TYR A 55 -9.02 -7.41 0.18
N ALA A 56 -8.55 -7.33 -1.08
CA ALA A 56 -7.19 -7.72 -1.43
C ALA A 56 -6.14 -6.83 -0.74
N ALA A 57 -6.37 -5.52 -0.68
CA ALA A 57 -5.51 -4.59 0.04
C ALA A 57 -5.45 -4.89 1.54
N GLU A 58 -6.59 -5.16 2.17
CA GLU A 58 -6.65 -5.55 3.59
C GLU A 58 -5.95 -6.88 3.86
N LYS A 59 -6.11 -7.87 2.97
CA LYS A 59 -5.40 -9.15 3.08
C LYS A 59 -3.89 -8.97 3.00
N LEU A 60 -3.39 -8.17 2.08
CA LEU A 60 -1.97 -7.88 1.97
C LEU A 60 -1.44 -7.19 3.23
N VAL A 61 -2.14 -6.14 3.69
CA VAL A 61 -1.78 -5.43 4.92
C VAL A 61 -1.67 -6.37 6.11
N ASN A 62 -2.65 -7.26 6.29
CA ASN A 62 -2.65 -8.23 7.38
C ASN A 62 -1.51 -9.24 7.25
N HIS A 63 -1.19 -9.66 6.03
CA HIS A 63 -0.08 -10.57 5.75
C HIS A 63 1.28 -9.93 6.07
N LEU A 64 1.46 -8.65 5.78
CA LEU A 64 2.70 -7.91 6.09
C LEU A 64 2.89 -7.70 7.59
N GLY A 65 1.80 -7.56 8.36
CA GLY A 65 1.85 -7.39 9.82
C GLY A 65 2.47 -6.06 10.27
N TRP A 66 2.57 -5.07 9.39
CA TRP A 66 3.17 -3.76 9.67
C TRP A 66 2.12 -2.72 10.10
N PRO A 67 2.52 -1.66 10.80
CA PRO A 67 1.66 -0.50 11.05
C PRO A 67 1.08 0.06 9.75
N VAL A 68 -0.22 0.34 9.75
CA VAL A 68 -0.95 0.80 8.57
C VAL A 68 -1.57 2.15 8.79
N PHE A 69 -1.28 3.04 7.85
CA PHE A 69 -1.76 4.41 7.81
C PHE A 69 -2.74 4.54 6.65
N LYS A 70 -4.03 4.71 6.96
CA LYS A 70 -5.07 4.89 5.95
C LYS A 70 -5.24 6.37 5.60
N VAL A 71 -5.26 6.68 4.32
CA VAL A 71 -5.62 8.00 3.79
C VAL A 71 -6.98 7.86 3.11
N ASP A 72 -7.99 8.51 3.68
CA ASP A 72 -9.37 8.50 3.20
C ASP A 72 -9.65 9.73 2.31
N SER A 73 -10.18 9.49 1.11
CA SER A 73 -10.64 10.48 0.14
C SER A 73 -11.59 11.55 0.72
N ALA A 74 -12.50 11.15 1.61
CA ALA A 74 -13.48 12.03 2.23
C ALA A 74 -12.83 13.05 3.18
N SER A 75 -11.71 12.68 3.82
CA SER A 75 -10.94 13.58 4.69
C SER A 75 -10.16 14.65 3.92
N VAL A 76 -9.92 14.40 2.62
CA VAL A 76 -9.18 15.27 1.71
C VAL A 76 -10.09 16.28 1.01
N ALA A 77 -11.34 15.90 0.73
CA ALA A 77 -12.34 16.72 0.01
C ALA A 77 -12.88 17.93 0.80
N SER A 78 -12.27 18.29 1.94
CA SER A 78 -12.62 19.52 2.67
C SER A 78 -12.39 20.75 1.78
N PRO A 79 -13.26 21.77 1.79
CA PRO A 79 -13.07 23.03 1.04
C PRO A 79 -11.77 23.79 1.42
N TYR A 80 -11.07 23.36 2.46
CA TYR A 80 -9.81 23.92 2.92
C TYR A 80 -8.59 23.10 2.44
N ILE A 81 -8.25 23.26 1.15
CA ILE A 81 -7.13 22.57 0.46
C ILE A 81 -5.80 22.65 1.24
N HIS A 82 -5.53 23.77 1.93
CA HIS A 82 -4.31 23.96 2.71
C HIS A 82 -4.25 23.09 3.98
N GLU A 83 -5.39 22.79 4.59
CA GLU A 83 -5.45 21.97 5.80
C GLU A 83 -5.32 20.47 5.45
N THR A 84 -5.87 20.09 4.29
CA THR A 84 -5.78 18.75 3.73
C THR A 84 -4.34 18.32 3.42
N SER A 85 -3.56 19.14 2.72
CA SER A 85 -2.17 18.80 2.34
C SER A 85 -1.27 18.62 3.56
N LYS A 86 -1.50 19.42 4.61
CA LYS A 86 -0.81 19.29 5.89
C LYS A 86 -1.12 17.95 6.57
N LYS A 87 -2.40 17.54 6.62
CA LYS A 87 -2.81 16.24 7.19
C LYS A 87 -2.17 15.07 6.46
N ILE A 88 -2.17 15.09 5.13
CA ILE A 88 -1.50 14.05 4.32
C ILE A 88 0.00 14.01 4.66
N SER A 89 0.66 15.17 4.70
CA SER A 89 2.09 15.25 5.04
C SER A 89 2.38 14.69 6.44
N GLU A 90 1.51 14.95 7.41
CA GLU A 90 1.63 14.42 8.77
C GLU A 90 1.51 12.89 8.80
N VAL A 91 0.55 12.32 8.07
CA VAL A 91 0.38 10.86 7.93
C VAL A 91 1.62 10.20 7.34
N PHE A 92 2.17 10.76 6.26
CA PHE A 92 3.40 10.25 5.64
C PHE A 92 4.60 10.35 6.59
N ASN A 93 4.73 11.47 7.31
CA ASN A 93 5.79 11.64 8.30
C ASN A 93 5.68 10.64 9.45
N GLU A 94 4.47 10.33 9.90
CA GLU A 94 4.23 9.33 10.92
C GLU A 94 4.56 7.92 10.43
N ALA A 95 4.13 7.57 9.22
CA ALA A 95 4.48 6.31 8.57
C ALA A 95 6.00 6.12 8.47
N MET A 96 6.73 7.16 8.02
CA MET A 96 8.20 7.10 7.96
C MET A 96 8.86 6.87 9.32
N ARG A 97 8.33 7.47 10.41
CA ARG A 97 8.83 7.24 11.77
C ARG A 97 8.56 5.82 12.27
N CYS A 98 7.48 5.20 11.79
CA CYS A 98 7.07 3.85 12.15
C CYS A 98 7.57 2.77 11.17
N SER A 99 8.55 3.09 10.32
CA SER A 99 9.08 2.14 9.32
C SER A 99 9.61 0.85 9.98
N PRO A 100 9.30 -0.33 9.43
CA PRO A 100 8.52 -0.58 8.21
C PRO A 100 7.01 -0.39 8.42
N SER A 101 6.33 0.26 7.47
CA SER A 101 4.90 0.60 7.55
C SER A 101 4.25 0.56 6.17
N VAL A 102 2.91 0.44 6.12
CA VAL A 102 2.12 0.52 4.89
C VAL A 102 1.27 1.79 4.90
N ILE A 103 1.27 2.53 3.80
CA ILE A 103 0.28 3.59 3.56
C ILE A 103 -0.76 3.01 2.60
N LEU A 104 -2.00 2.92 3.06
CA LEU A 104 -3.13 2.49 2.24
C LEU A 104 -3.95 3.71 1.85
N ILE A 105 -4.14 3.90 0.55
CA ILE A 105 -4.97 4.99 0.03
C ILE A 105 -6.12 4.35 -0.72
N ASP A 106 -7.34 4.58 -0.24
CA ASP A 106 -8.55 4.05 -0.85
C ASP A 106 -9.25 5.15 -1.68
N GLU A 107 -10.04 4.73 -2.65
CA GLU A 107 -10.87 5.63 -3.48
C GLU A 107 -10.10 6.78 -4.17
N MET A 108 -8.88 6.51 -4.65
CA MET A 108 -8.07 7.50 -5.39
C MET A 108 -8.80 8.13 -6.60
N GLU A 109 -9.84 7.47 -7.12
CA GLU A 109 -10.66 7.99 -8.23
C GLU A 109 -11.39 9.30 -7.86
N SER A 110 -11.69 9.56 -6.59
CA SER A 110 -12.31 10.83 -6.16
C SER A 110 -11.39 12.04 -6.34
N TYR A 111 -10.07 11.81 -6.40
CA TYR A 111 -9.05 12.85 -6.53
C TYR A 111 -8.89 13.33 -7.98
N THR A 112 -9.34 12.51 -8.95
CA THR A 112 -9.36 12.83 -10.38
C THR A 112 -10.76 13.29 -10.80
N SER A 113 -11.29 14.32 -10.13
CA SER A 113 -12.50 14.99 -10.62
C SER A 113 -12.10 16.02 -11.67
N ASN A 114 -12.42 15.71 -12.93
CA ASN A 114 -12.57 16.68 -14.02
C ASN A 114 -14.06 17.04 -14.13
#